data_AF-A9DLQ8-F1
#
_entry.id   AF-A9DLQ8-F1
#
_cell.length_a   1.000
_cell.length_b   1.000
_cell.length_c   1.000
_cell.angle_alpha   90.00
_cell.angle_beta   90.00
_cell.angle_gamma   90.00
#
_symmetry.space_group_name_H-M   'P 1'
#
loop_
_entity.id
_entity.type
_entity.pdbx_description
1 polymer ?
#
loop_
_entity_poly.entity_id
_entity_poly.type
_entity_poly.pdbx_seq_one_letter_code
_entity_poly.pdbx_strand_id
1 'polypeptide(L)'
;MAKNKVQFQKGYSLIELFKNYGSEEQCSAALFNWKWPHGFQCPDCGSSKYCSLKSRKLYQCNHCHHQTSLTSNTIFASTKLPLQTWFIAIYLITQSKTGLSALALKRQIGVSYNPAWKVKQKIMQVMKERDDTKPLSSSMMCIGVANSMEVNREEIPATKHLS
;
A
#
# COMPACT_ATOMS: atom_id res chain seq x y z
N MET A 1 0.37 11.64 36.37
CA MET A 1 0.26 10.28 35.79
C MET A 1 1.20 10.19 34.59
N ALA A 2 2.23 9.36 34.64
CA ALA A 2 3.16 9.17 33.53
C ALA A 2 2.44 8.45 32.39
N LYS A 3 2.22 9.15 31.28
CA LYS A 3 1.58 8.60 30.07
C LYS A 3 2.57 7.67 29.37
N ASN A 4 2.19 6.40 29.18
CA ASN A 4 3.02 5.42 28.48
C ASN A 4 3.18 5.81 27.00
N LYS A 5 4.39 6.20 26.59
CA LYS A 5 4.69 6.68 25.22
C LYS A 5 4.32 5.67 24.12
N VAL A 6 4.29 4.36 24.42
CA VAL A 6 3.87 3.31 23.48
C VAL A 6 2.37 3.37 23.19
N GLN A 7 1.56 3.85 24.15
CA GLN A 7 0.11 3.98 23.97
C GLN A 7 -0.29 5.26 23.21
N PHE A 8 0.58 6.27 23.17
CA PHE A 8 0.31 7.59 22.57
C PHE A 8 1.14 7.86 21.32
N GLN A 9 1.47 6.83 20.56
CA GLN A 9 2.08 7.03 19.24
C GLN A 9 1.10 7.79 18.34
N LYS A 10 1.61 8.71 17.52
CA LYS A 10 0.80 9.53 16.61
C LYS A 10 0.21 8.63 15.53
N GLY A 11 -0.96 8.06 15.82
CA GLY A 11 -1.68 7.22 14.88
C GLY A 11 -2.14 8.06 13.70
N TYR A 12 -2.04 7.48 12.50
CA TYR A 12 -2.72 8.02 11.34
C TYR A 12 -4.23 7.91 11.59
N SER A 13 -4.96 9.01 11.54
CA SER A 13 -6.40 9.01 11.82
C SER A 13 -7.22 8.67 10.58
N LEU A 14 -8.44 8.19 10.77
CA LEU A 14 -9.40 8.00 9.67
C LEU A 14 -9.66 9.32 8.92
N ILE A 15 -9.68 10.45 9.62
CA ILE A 15 -9.90 11.77 9.02
C ILE A 15 -8.74 12.12 8.08
N GLU A 16 -7.50 11.87 8.49
CA GLU A 16 -6.33 12.06 7.63
C GLU A 16 -6.33 11.10 6.43
N LEU A 17 -6.79 9.85 6.63
CA LEU A 17 -6.97 8.89 5.54
C LEU A 17 -7.95 9.43 4.49
N PHE A 18 -9.13 9.88 4.89
CA PHE A 18 -10.12 10.43 3.96
C PHE A 18 -9.67 11.75 3.33
N LYS A 19 -8.85 12.55 4.02
CA LYS A 19 -8.28 13.77 3.44
C LYS A 19 -7.30 13.45 2.31
N ASN A 20 -6.46 12.43 2.49
CA ASN A 20 -5.40 12.09 1.53
C ASN A 20 -5.84 11.08 0.47
N TYR A 21 -6.84 10.24 0.75
CA TYR A 21 -7.28 9.11 -0.06
C TYR A 21 -8.82 9.01 -0.13
N GLY A 22 -9.51 10.14 -0.06
CA GLY A 22 -10.97 10.22 -0.09
C GLY A 22 -11.57 10.03 -1.47
N SER A 23 -10.79 10.20 -2.53
CA SER A 23 -11.22 9.98 -3.92
C SER A 23 -10.37 8.92 -4.64
N GLU A 24 -10.94 8.35 -5.70
CA GLU A 24 -10.24 7.41 -6.59
C GLU A 24 -9.02 8.05 -7.27
N GLU A 25 -9.12 9.33 -7.62
CA GLU A 25 -8.04 10.13 -8.22
C GLU A 25 -6.88 10.29 -7.25
N GLN A 26 -7.17 10.59 -5.98
CA GLN A 26 -6.15 10.68 -4.94
C GLN A 26 -5.45 9.33 -4.70
N CYS A 27 -6.24 8.25 -4.63
CA CYS A 27 -5.69 6.90 -4.47
C CYS A 27 -4.81 6.49 -5.66
N SER A 28 -5.24 6.80 -6.88
CA SER A 28 -4.48 6.50 -8.09
C SER A 28 -3.20 7.34 -8.20
N ALA A 29 -3.25 8.63 -7.85
CA ALA A 29 -2.05 9.47 -7.80
C ALA A 29 -1.04 8.98 -6.77
N ALA A 30 -1.50 8.58 -5.58
CA ALA A 30 -0.62 7.99 -4.56
C ALA A 30 0.01 6.68 -5.02
N LEU A 31 -0.79 5.78 -5.61
CA LEU A 31 -0.30 4.52 -6.15
C LEU A 31 0.70 4.72 -7.29
N PHE A 32 0.50 5.75 -8.11
CA PHE A 32 1.44 6.13 -9.17
C PHE A 32 2.79 6.54 -8.59
N ASN A 33 2.77 7.42 -7.58
CA ASN A 33 4.00 7.89 -6.93
C ASN A 33 4.73 6.76 -6.18
N TRP A 34 4.00 5.80 -5.60
CA TRP A 34 4.60 4.63 -4.95
C TRP A 34 5.23 3.65 -5.94
N LYS A 35 4.59 3.46 -7.10
CA LYS A 35 5.12 2.59 -8.16
C LYS A 35 6.29 3.24 -8.90
N TRP A 36 6.24 4.55 -9.08
CA TRP A 36 7.19 5.34 -9.85
C TRP A 36 7.57 6.64 -9.12
N PRO A 37 8.48 6.58 -8.13
CA PRO A 37 8.85 7.74 -7.32
C PRO A 37 9.52 8.87 -8.13
N HIS A 38 10.21 8.51 -9.22
CA HIS A 38 10.92 9.45 -10.10
C HIS A 38 10.17 9.73 -11.41
N GLY A 39 8.87 9.44 -11.46
CA GLY A 39 8.07 9.49 -12.68
C GLY A 39 8.06 8.16 -13.43
N PHE A 40 7.12 8.04 -14.38
CA PHE A 40 6.87 6.79 -15.09
C PHE A 40 8.16 6.24 -15.69
N GLN A 41 8.41 4.95 -15.47
CA GLN A 41 9.46 4.20 -16.14
C GLN A 41 8.85 2.93 -16.73
N CYS A 42 9.05 2.71 -18.03
CA CYS A 42 8.55 1.53 -18.70
C CYS A 42 9.25 0.27 -18.14
N PRO A 43 8.50 -0.78 -17.77
CA PRO A 43 9.08 -2.02 -17.24
C PRO A 43 9.93 -2.78 -18.28
N ASP A 44 9.63 -2.63 -19.58
CA ASP A 44 10.32 -3.37 -20.65
C ASP A 44 11.57 -2.64 -21.15
N CYS A 45 11.51 -1.31 -21.32
CA CYS A 45 12.57 -0.55 -21.99
C CYS A 45 13.17 0.59 -21.16
N GLY A 46 12.67 0.84 -19.94
CA GLY A 46 13.17 1.90 -19.05
C GLY A 46 12.87 3.34 -19.49
N SER A 47 12.21 3.56 -20.64
CA SER A 47 11.89 4.90 -21.12
C SER A 47 10.93 5.64 -20.19
N SER A 48 11.17 6.93 -20.00
CA SER A 48 10.32 7.84 -19.21
C SER A 48 9.17 8.47 -20.00
N LYS A 49 9.18 8.33 -21.34
CA LYS A 49 8.16 8.90 -22.21
C LYS A 49 6.94 7.98 -22.26
N TYR A 50 5.80 8.50 -21.84
CA TYR A 50 4.53 7.77 -21.85
C TYR A 50 3.36 8.63 -22.31
N CYS A 51 2.27 7.97 -22.69
CA CYS A 51 0.96 8.56 -22.88
C CYS A 51 -0.07 7.83 -21.98
N SER A 52 -1.02 8.58 -21.41
CA SER A 52 -2.08 8.02 -20.58
C SER A 52 -3.35 7.81 -21.40
N LEU A 53 -3.79 6.55 -21.51
CA LEU A 53 -5.05 6.19 -22.14
C LEU A 53 -6.16 6.33 -21.10
N LYS A 54 -6.74 7.52 -21.01
CA LYS A 54 -7.80 7.87 -20.04
C LYS A 54 -8.99 6.91 -20.09
N SER A 55 -9.36 6.43 -21.28
CA SER A 55 -10.48 5.50 -21.48
C SER A 55 -10.30 4.13 -20.82
N ARG A 56 -9.05 3.68 -20.64
CA ARG A 56 -8.73 2.35 -20.09
C ARG A 56 -7.94 2.41 -18.77
N LYS A 57 -7.61 3.60 -18.27
CA LYS A 57 -6.69 3.82 -17.14
C LYS A 57 -5.35 3.08 -17.32
N LEU A 58 -4.82 3.12 -18.54
CA LEU A 58 -3.55 2.49 -18.92
C LEU A 58 -2.49 3.54 -19.24
N TYR A 59 -1.24 3.20 -18.97
CA TYR A 59 -0.07 3.97 -19.34
C TYR A 59 0.65 3.23 -20.46
N GLN A 60 0.80 3.88 -21.61
CA GLN A 60 1.50 3.31 -22.76
C GLN A 60 2.84 4.00 -22.94
N CYS A 61 3.91 3.23 -23.09
CA CYS A 61 5.21 3.76 -23.43
C CYS A 61 5.24 4.25 -24.88
N ASN A 62 5.81 5.44 -25.12
CA ASN A 62 5.94 5.98 -26.48
C ASN A 62 7.08 5.33 -27.29
N HIS A 63 7.95 4.56 -26.65
CA HIS A 63 9.11 3.94 -27.31
C HIS A 63 8.83 2.51 -27.77
N CYS A 64 8.38 1.64 -26.86
CA CYS A 64 8.10 0.23 -27.17
C CYS A 64 6.61 -0.09 -27.30
N HIS A 65 5.72 0.90 -27.17
CA HIS A 65 4.27 0.74 -27.15
C HIS A 65 3.71 -0.24 -26.09
N HIS A 66 4.53 -0.67 -25.13
CA HIS A 66 4.09 -1.49 -24.00
C HIS A 66 3.04 -0.75 -23.17
N GLN A 67 1.96 -1.45 -22.83
CA GLN A 67 0.86 -0.93 -22.02
C GLN A 67 0.93 -1.53 -20.61
N THR A 68 0.97 -0.68 -19.60
CA THR A 68 0.96 -1.09 -18.20
C THR A 68 -0.17 -0.39 -17.44
N SER A 69 -0.88 -1.14 -16.60
CA SER A 69 -1.88 -0.57 -15.72
C SER A 69 -1.23 -0.07 -14.42
N LEU A 70 -1.90 0.86 -13.74
CA LEU A 70 -1.45 1.31 -12.44
C LEU A 70 -1.42 0.18 -11.41
N THR A 71 -2.39 -0.73 -11.50
CA THR A 71 -2.58 -1.87 -10.60
C THR A 71 -1.76 -3.10 -11.00
N SER A 72 -1.10 -3.11 -12.17
CA SER A 72 -0.26 -4.24 -12.58
C SER A 72 0.89 -4.43 -11.60
N ASN A 73 1.19 -5.70 -11.29
CA ASN A 73 2.24 -6.10 -10.34
C ASN A 73 2.08 -5.51 -8.93
N THR A 74 0.83 -5.20 -8.53
CA THR A 74 0.51 -4.76 -7.16
C THR A 74 -0.53 -5.68 -6.53
N ILE A 75 -0.74 -5.55 -5.23
CA ILE A 75 -1.80 -6.27 -4.49
C ILE A 75 -3.21 -6.00 -5.07
N PHE A 76 -3.39 -4.85 -5.73
CA PHE A 76 -4.63 -4.41 -6.35
C PHE A 76 -4.91 -5.10 -7.70
N ALA A 77 -3.94 -5.86 -8.23
CA ALA A 77 -4.08 -6.57 -9.49
C ALA A 77 -5.28 -7.54 -9.48
N SER A 78 -5.94 -7.63 -10.65
CA SER A 78 -7.06 -8.54 -10.90
C SER A 78 -8.26 -8.35 -9.97
N THR A 79 -8.47 -7.13 -9.46
CA THR A 79 -9.64 -6.82 -8.60
C THR A 79 -10.50 -5.74 -9.23
N LYS A 80 -11.81 -5.89 -9.10
CA LYS A 80 -12.82 -4.90 -9.55
C LYS A 80 -13.22 -3.94 -8.44
N LEU A 81 -12.56 -4.01 -7.29
CA LEU A 81 -12.86 -3.16 -6.15
C LEU A 81 -12.22 -1.78 -6.36
N PRO A 82 -12.89 -0.69 -5.97
CA PRO A 82 -12.29 0.63 -5.95
C PRO A 82 -11.02 0.65 -5.09
N LEU A 83 -10.02 1.42 -5.52
CA LEU A 83 -8.78 1.63 -4.77
C LEU A 83 -9.10 2.23 -3.40
N GLN A 84 -10.07 3.13 -3.28
CA GLN A 84 -10.48 3.69 -2.00
C GLN A 84 -10.86 2.60 -0.98
N THR A 85 -11.64 1.59 -1.41
CA THR A 85 -12.01 0.45 -0.56
C THR A 85 -10.79 -0.33 -0.08
N TRP A 86 -9.80 -0.49 -0.95
CA TRP A 86 -8.54 -1.14 -0.60
C TRP A 86 -7.73 -0.34 0.43
N PHE A 87 -7.60 0.97 0.27
CA PHE A 87 -6.87 1.83 1.21
C PHE A 87 -7.52 1.80 2.60
N ILE A 88 -8.85 1.84 2.67
CA ILE A 88 -9.60 1.68 3.93
C ILE A 88 -9.35 0.28 4.51
N ALA A 89 -9.40 -0.77 3.71
CA ALA A 89 -9.16 -2.13 4.20
C ALA A 89 -7.74 -2.30 4.78
N ILE A 90 -6.73 -1.74 4.11
CA ILE A 90 -5.34 -1.73 4.59
C ILE A 90 -5.27 -1.01 5.94
N TYR A 91 -5.82 0.20 6.02
CA TYR A 91 -5.84 1.00 7.25
C TYR A 91 -6.47 0.24 8.43
N LEU A 92 -7.61 -0.41 8.20
CA LEU A 92 -8.34 -1.14 9.25
C LEU A 92 -7.56 -2.37 9.74
N ILE A 93 -6.89 -3.08 8.83
CA ILE A 93 -6.07 -4.24 9.18
C ILE A 93 -4.81 -3.80 9.94
N THR A 94 -4.11 -2.75 9.48
CA THR A 94 -2.87 -2.26 10.10
C THR A 94 -3.09 -1.65 11.47
N GLN A 95 -4.25 -1.03 11.73
CA GLN A 95 -4.60 -0.49 13.05
C GLN A 95 -5.08 -1.57 14.03
N SER A 96 -5.45 -2.76 13.55
CA SER A 96 -6.03 -3.81 14.39
C SER A 96 -4.93 -4.59 15.15
N LYS A 97 -4.82 -4.35 16.47
CA LYS A 97 -3.83 -5.05 17.33
C LYS A 97 -4.06 -6.55 17.47
N THR A 98 -5.32 -6.99 17.39
CA THR A 98 -5.73 -8.40 17.57
C THR A 98 -6.12 -9.09 16.26
N GLY A 99 -5.88 -8.43 15.13
CA GLY A 99 -6.35 -8.87 13.82
C GLY A 99 -7.85 -8.60 13.60
N LEU A 100 -8.20 -8.28 12.35
CA LEU A 100 -9.57 -7.98 11.93
C LEU A 100 -10.22 -9.22 11.28
N SER A 101 -11.42 -9.63 11.70
CA SER A 101 -12.13 -10.74 11.03
C SER A 101 -12.62 -10.33 9.63
N ALA A 102 -12.75 -11.29 8.70
CA ALA A 102 -13.27 -11.00 7.37
C ALA A 102 -14.72 -10.47 7.41
N LEU A 103 -15.50 -10.92 8.40
CA LEU A 103 -16.86 -10.46 8.63
C LEU A 103 -16.90 -9.02 9.17
N ALA A 104 -15.98 -8.65 10.06
CA ALA A 104 -15.85 -7.27 10.52
C ALA A 104 -15.40 -6.36 9.37
N LEU A 105 -14.42 -6.79 8.58
CA LEU A 105 -13.95 -6.06 7.41
C LEU A 105 -15.10 -5.80 6.42
N LYS A 106 -15.89 -6.85 6.11
CA LYS A 106 -17.09 -6.76 5.26
C LYS A 106 -18.02 -5.64 5.72
N ARG A 107 -18.32 -5.57 7.02
CA ARG A 107 -19.22 -4.56 7.60
C ARG A 107 -18.66 -3.14 7.47
N GLN A 108 -17.34 -2.97 7.59
CA GLN A 108 -16.72 -1.65 7.54
C GLN A 108 -16.54 -1.12 6.11
N ILE A 109 -16.19 -1.98 5.15
CA ILE A 109 -15.96 -1.55 3.76
C ILE A 109 -17.19 -1.70 2.84
N GLY A 110 -18.27 -2.31 3.31
CA GLY A 110 -19.54 -2.38 2.60
C GLY A 110 -19.57 -3.35 1.40
N VAL A 111 -18.68 -4.35 1.34
CA VAL A 111 -18.62 -5.33 0.24
C VAL A 111 -19.25 -6.67 0.62
N SER A 112 -19.37 -7.61 -0.33
CA SER A 112 -19.78 -8.98 0.00
C SER A 112 -18.66 -9.75 0.73
N TYR A 113 -19.00 -10.87 1.37
CA TYR A 113 -18.04 -11.61 2.20
C TYR A 113 -16.82 -12.10 1.41
N ASN A 114 -17.03 -12.67 0.22
CA ASN A 114 -15.95 -13.26 -0.58
C ASN A 114 -14.87 -12.24 -0.99
N PRO A 115 -15.22 -11.04 -1.53
CA PRO A 115 -14.25 -9.97 -1.74
C PRO A 115 -13.54 -9.53 -0.47
N ALA A 116 -14.24 -9.34 0.65
CA ALA A 116 -13.63 -8.95 1.92
C ALA A 116 -12.58 -9.98 2.38
N TRP A 117 -12.90 -11.27 2.29
CA TRP A 117 -11.97 -12.33 2.62
C TRP A 117 -10.74 -12.33 1.71
N LYS A 118 -10.92 -12.22 0.38
CA LYS A 118 -9.80 -12.16 -0.57
C LYS A 118 -8.89 -10.95 -0.34
N VAL A 119 -9.47 -9.78 -0.07
CA VAL A 119 -8.73 -8.55 0.27
C VAL A 119 -7.89 -8.78 1.53
N LYS A 120 -8.51 -9.29 2.59
CA LYS A 120 -7.82 -9.61 3.84
C LYS A 120 -6.66 -10.58 3.60
N GLN A 121 -6.90 -11.68 2.89
CA GLN A 121 -5.87 -12.69 2.62
C GLN A 121 -4.68 -12.10 1.86
N LYS A 122 -4.93 -11.32 0.80
CA LYS A 122 -3.87 -10.63 0.04
C LYS A 122 -3.04 -9.69 0.92
N ILE A 123 -3.70 -8.89 1.76
CA ILE A 123 -3.00 -7.95 2.65
C ILE A 123 -2.15 -8.72 3.67
N MET A 124 -2.73 -9.74 4.31
CA MET A 124 -2.01 -10.56 5.28
C MET A 124 -0.82 -11.30 4.66
N GLN A 125 -0.97 -11.81 3.44
CA GLN A 125 0.10 -12.48 2.72
C GLN A 125 1.28 -11.53 2.47
N VAL A 126 1.00 -10.31 2.02
CA VAL A 126 2.05 -9.29 1.78
C VAL A 126 2.73 -8.86 3.08
N MET A 127 1.97 -8.74 4.17
CA MET A 127 2.54 -8.47 5.50
C MET A 127 3.48 -9.61 5.92
N LYS A 128 3.04 -10.87 5.76
CA LYS A 128 3.86 -12.05 6.06
C LYS A 128 5.14 -12.11 5.21
N GLU A 129 5.04 -11.91 3.90
CA GLU A 129 6.21 -11.91 2.99
C GLU A 129 7.24 -10.81 3.39
N ARG A 130 6.77 -9.68 3.92
CA ARG A 130 7.65 -8.63 4.46
C ARG A 130 8.30 -9.01 5.80
N ASP A 131 7.57 -9.67 6.69
CA ASP A 131 8.13 -10.15 7.96
C ASP A 131 9.16 -11.25 7.72
N ASP A 132 8.89 -12.18 6.78
CA ASP A 132 9.79 -13.29 6.42
C ASP A 132 11.11 -12.78 5.78
N THR A 133 11.08 -11.64 5.07
CA THR A 133 12.27 -11.02 4.46
C THR A 133 13.11 -10.19 5.44
N LYS A 134 12.60 -9.93 6.65
CA LYS A 134 13.33 -9.29 7.75
C LYS A 134 13.26 -10.18 8.98
N PRO A 135 14.04 -11.27 9.06
CA PRO A 135 14.02 -12.12 10.23
C PRO A 135 14.38 -11.29 11.45
N LEU A 136 13.43 -11.14 12.38
CA LEU A 136 13.66 -10.54 13.67
C LEU A 136 14.70 -11.41 14.38
N SER A 137 15.94 -10.94 14.41
CA SER A 137 17.02 -11.57 15.15
C SER A 137 16.66 -11.62 16.64
N SER A 138 16.24 -12.81 17.06
CA SER A 138 16.27 -13.43 18.38
C SER A 138 15.97 -12.57 19.62
N SER A 139 15.00 -13.09 20.38
CA SER A 139 14.72 -12.84 21.80
C SER A 139 13.88 -11.60 22.14
N MET A 140 12.58 -11.83 22.40
CA MET A 140 11.96 -11.65 23.73
C MET A 140 10.45 -11.33 23.61
N MET A 141 9.65 -12.23 24.19
CA MET A 141 8.29 -12.07 24.75
C MET A 141 7.13 -11.49 23.91
N CYS A 142 6.04 -12.25 23.91
CA CYS A 142 4.68 -11.84 23.56
C CYS A 142 4.22 -10.61 24.37
N ILE A 143 4.50 -9.39 23.91
CA ILE A 143 3.72 -8.18 24.25
C ILE A 143 3.66 -7.28 23.01
N GLY A 144 2.43 -7.12 22.48
CA GLY A 144 1.98 -5.95 21.73
C GLY A 144 2.82 -5.54 20.53
N VAL A 145 2.42 -6.00 19.34
CA VAL A 145 2.98 -5.59 18.05
C VAL A 145 2.99 -4.06 17.96
N ALA A 146 4.18 -3.49 18.15
CA ALA A 146 4.44 -2.08 18.02
C ALA A 146 4.37 -1.73 16.53
N ASN A 147 3.56 -0.72 16.24
CA ASN A 147 3.58 0.12 15.05
C ASN A 147 4.81 -0.06 14.15
N SER A 148 4.60 -0.74 13.04
CA SER A 148 5.48 -0.68 11.87
C SER A 148 4.77 0.06 10.74
N MET A 149 4.36 1.28 11.03
CA MET A 149 4.20 2.35 10.04
C MET A 149 4.99 3.57 10.53
N GLU A 150 6.25 3.35 10.93
CA GLU A 150 7.27 4.35 10.66
C GLU A 150 7.44 4.40 9.15
N VAL A 151 6.72 5.33 8.52
CA VAL A 151 7.13 5.92 7.26
C VAL A 151 8.54 6.44 7.49
N ASN A 152 9.53 5.62 7.15
CA ASN A 152 10.91 6.08 6.94
C ASN A 152 10.86 7.04 5.73
N ARG A 153 10.57 8.30 6.04
CA ARG A 153 11.07 9.46 5.32
C ARG A 153 12.46 9.73 5.89
N GLU A 154 13.45 8.97 5.47
CA GLU A 154 14.85 9.40 5.55
C GLU A 154 15.73 8.50 4.68
N GLU A 155 16.42 9.18 3.76
CA GLU A 155 17.65 8.79 3.08
C GLU A 155 17.61 7.59 2.12
N ILE A 156 17.35 7.90 0.84
CA ILE A 156 17.99 7.19 -0.26
C ILE A 156 19.44 7.69 -0.29
N PRO A 157 20.46 6.89 0.08
CA PRO A 157 21.84 7.31 -0.09
C PRO A 157 22.13 7.37 -1.60
N ALA A 158 22.49 8.57 -2.06
CA ALA A 158 23.12 8.78 -3.35
C ALA A 158 24.47 8.02 -3.37
N THR A 159 24.48 6.79 -3.87
CA THR A 159 25.72 6.10 -4.20
C THR A 159 26.25 6.59 -5.55
N LYS A 160 27.09 7.62 -5.41
CA LYS A 160 28.37 7.88 -6.09
C LYS A 160 28.72 7.02 -7.31
N HIS A 161 28.97 7.73 -8.42
CA HIS A 161 30.11 7.61 -9.34
C HIS A 161 30.87 6.27 -9.44
N LEU A 162 30.97 5.77 -10.67
CA LEU A 162 32.21 5.32 -11.33
C LEU A 162 31.99 5.66 -12.83
N SER A 163 32.67 6.66 -13.41
CA SER A 163 34.03 6.57 -14.00
C SER A 163 34.12 5.46 -15.04
#